data_AF-A0A1C5QNW9-F1
#
_entry.id   AF-A0A1C5QNW9-F1
#
_cell.length_a   1.000
_cell.length_b   1.000
_cell.length_c   1.000
_cell.angle_alpha   90.00
_cell.angle_beta   90.00
_cell.angle_gamma   90.00
#
_symmetry.space_group_name_H-M   'P 1'
#
loop_
_entity.id
_entity.type
_entity.pdbx_description
1 polymer ?
#
loop_
_entity_poly.entity_id
_entity_poly.type
_entity_poly.pdbx_seq_one_letter_code
_entity_poly.pdbx_strand_id
1 'polypeptide(L)'
;MKKLKHQLKRHSFGMAIICILLAAAAVFGGFSVFAQQRAEQSVTNFQDRSQETLFKNYIYSAETVKTVCDKYDLDYDTVTVDEVFADRDRLDYTSAVALKLENGKKSLLSDGESTNIDTLEIYLNEVYAFDGGREIIEEACEKYKVSAKNGKISDFTVKQLMEIEKQAYETSPHPH
;
A
#
# COMPACT_ATOMS: atom_id res chain seq x y z
N MET A 1 47.92 16.16 -36.26
CA MET A 1 46.46 15.97 -36.11
C MET A 1 46.07 15.01 -34.96
N LYS A 2 46.72 15.03 -33.79
CA LYS A 2 46.31 14.21 -32.61
C LYS A 2 45.82 15.00 -31.39
N LYS A 3 46.09 16.32 -31.32
CA LYS A 3 45.65 17.17 -30.20
C LYS A 3 44.23 17.76 -30.32
N LEU A 4 43.65 17.81 -31.52
CA LEU A 4 42.30 18.39 -31.71
C LEU A 4 41.14 17.43 -31.34
N LYS A 5 41.34 16.11 -31.47
CA LYS A 5 40.30 15.12 -31.15
C LYS A 5 40.07 14.94 -29.65
N HIS A 6 41.04 15.30 -28.81
CA HIS A 6 40.92 15.08 -27.36
C HIS A 6 40.16 16.20 -26.63
N GLN A 7 40.15 17.42 -27.20
CA GLN A 7 39.43 18.56 -26.64
C GLN A 7 37.93 18.55 -27.00
N LEU A 8 37.56 18.00 -28.17
CA LEU A 8 36.14 17.88 -28.54
C LEU A 8 35.39 16.81 -27.72
N LYS A 9 36.11 15.77 -27.26
CA LYS A 9 35.53 14.69 -26.43
C LYS A 9 35.28 15.13 -24.98
N ARG A 10 35.97 16.17 -24.49
CA ARG A 10 35.86 16.62 -23.10
C ARG A 10 34.75 17.66 -22.87
N HIS A 11 34.37 18.40 -23.92
CA HIS A 11 33.23 19.34 -23.88
C HIS A 11 31.87 18.70 -24.22
N SER A 12 31.86 17.59 -24.97
CA SER A 12 30.61 16.88 -25.33
C SER A 12 29.96 16.14 -24.16
N PHE A 13 30.72 15.76 -23.13
CA PHE A 13 30.17 15.06 -21.96
C PHE A 13 29.57 16.01 -20.92
N GLY A 14 30.04 17.26 -20.82
CA GLY A 14 29.48 18.25 -19.89
C GLY A 14 28.11 18.79 -20.31
N MET A 15 27.91 19.03 -21.61
CA MET A 15 26.63 19.55 -22.13
C MET A 15 25.53 18.48 -22.24
N ALA A 16 25.88 17.21 -22.40
CA ALA A 16 24.88 16.13 -22.41
C ALA A 16 24.25 15.92 -21.02
N ILE A 17 25.03 16.06 -19.95
CA ILE A 17 24.52 15.91 -18.57
C ILE A 17 23.64 17.11 -18.17
N ILE A 18 23.96 18.32 -18.64
CA ILE A 18 23.15 19.53 -18.38
C ILE A 18 21.83 19.50 -19.16
N CYS A 19 21.79 18.97 -20.39
CA CYS A 19 20.54 18.80 -21.14
C CYS A 19 19.64 17.69 -20.56
N ILE A 20 20.21 16.63 -19.99
CA ILE A 20 19.42 15.58 -19.31
C ILE A 20 18.85 16.11 -17.98
N LEU A 21 19.59 16.95 -17.25
CA LEU A 21 19.08 17.61 -16.03
C LEU A 21 18.03 18.70 -16.31
N LEU A 22 18.12 19.41 -17.44
CA LEU A 22 17.10 20.40 -17.83
C LEU A 22 15.83 19.76 -18.45
N ALA A 23 15.94 18.57 -19.05
CA ALA A 23 14.77 17.79 -19.46
C ALA A 23 13.99 17.22 -18.25
N ALA A 24 14.68 16.94 -17.14
CA ALA A 24 14.03 16.52 -15.89
C ALA A 24 13.24 17.67 -15.22
N ALA A 25 13.66 18.94 -15.37
CA ALA A 25 12.93 20.07 -14.79
C ALA A 25 11.75 20.55 -15.65
N ALA A 26 11.79 20.39 -16.98
CA ALA A 26 10.72 20.85 -17.87
C ALA A 26 9.56 19.84 -18.01
N VAL A 27 9.78 18.55 -17.75
CA VAL A 27 8.71 17.54 -17.69
C VAL A 27 7.96 17.60 -16.34
N PHE A 28 8.57 18.12 -15.27
CA PHE A 28 7.94 18.24 -13.96
C PHE A 28 7.13 19.54 -13.71
N GLY A 29 7.30 20.58 -14.53
CA GLY A 29 6.61 21.87 -14.33
C GLY A 29 5.22 22.00 -14.99
N GLY A 30 4.97 21.28 -16.09
CA GLY A 30 3.71 21.37 -16.86
C GLY A 30 2.71 20.24 -16.58
N PHE A 31 3.21 19.06 -16.19
CA PHE A 31 2.37 17.95 -15.77
C PHE A 31 1.91 18.07 -14.31
N SER A 32 2.65 18.78 -13.45
CA SER A 32 2.28 18.91 -12.03
C SER A 32 0.98 19.67 -11.86
N VAL A 33 0.72 20.82 -12.48
CA VAL A 33 -0.55 21.54 -12.23
C VAL A 33 -1.76 20.81 -12.80
N PHE A 34 -1.66 20.17 -13.97
CA PHE A 34 -2.80 19.46 -14.59
C PHE A 34 -3.00 18.04 -14.03
N ALA A 35 -1.92 17.34 -13.66
CA ALA A 35 -2.00 16.04 -12.97
C ALA A 35 -2.30 16.22 -11.49
N GLN A 36 -1.87 17.31 -10.85
CA GLN A 36 -2.29 17.69 -9.50
C GLN A 36 -3.74 18.18 -9.53
N GLN A 37 -4.21 18.94 -10.53
CA GLN A 37 -5.65 19.23 -10.65
C GLN A 37 -6.48 18.00 -10.99
N ARG A 38 -5.98 17.03 -11.78
CA ARG A 38 -6.69 15.75 -11.99
C ARG A 38 -6.59 14.82 -10.80
N ALA A 39 -5.50 14.82 -10.04
CA ALA A 39 -5.33 14.08 -8.81
C ALA A 39 -6.21 14.69 -7.72
N GLU A 40 -6.21 16.02 -7.56
CA GLU A 40 -7.09 16.79 -6.67
C GLU A 40 -8.55 16.67 -7.12
N GLN A 41 -8.87 16.67 -8.42
CA GLN A 41 -10.23 16.40 -8.91
C GLN A 41 -10.62 14.93 -8.76
N SER A 42 -9.71 13.98 -8.92
CA SER A 42 -10.00 12.57 -8.67
C SER A 42 -10.11 12.28 -7.19
N VAL A 43 -9.32 12.94 -6.34
CA VAL A 43 -9.33 12.84 -4.88
C VAL A 43 -10.56 13.53 -4.33
N THR A 44 -10.95 14.71 -4.85
CA THR A 44 -12.22 15.34 -4.47
C THR A 44 -13.42 14.54 -4.95
N ASN A 45 -13.43 13.99 -6.17
CA ASN A 45 -14.53 13.11 -6.63
C ASN A 45 -14.54 11.70 -5.98
N PHE A 46 -13.42 11.22 -5.43
CA PHE A 46 -13.37 9.99 -4.60
C PHE A 46 -13.82 10.27 -3.17
N GLN A 47 -13.36 11.38 -2.58
CA GLN A 47 -13.79 11.83 -1.26
C GLN A 47 -15.29 12.13 -1.23
N ASP A 48 -15.84 12.84 -2.22
CA ASP A 48 -17.28 13.19 -2.23
C ASP A 48 -18.22 11.98 -2.29
N ARG A 49 -17.76 10.85 -2.87
CA ARG A 49 -18.59 9.62 -2.95
C ARG A 49 -18.41 8.68 -1.76
N SER A 50 -17.30 8.75 -1.01
CA SER A 50 -17.13 7.94 0.20
C SER A 50 -17.97 8.48 1.37
N GLN A 51 -18.20 9.80 1.43
CA GLN A 51 -18.84 10.46 2.58
C GLN A 51 -20.24 9.96 2.90
N GLU A 52 -20.98 9.48 1.89
CA GLU A 52 -22.34 8.93 2.04
C GLU A 52 -22.42 7.41 1.79
N THR A 53 -21.31 6.75 1.48
CA THR A 53 -21.34 5.32 1.20
C THR A 53 -21.55 4.54 2.50
N LEU A 54 -22.66 3.80 2.59
CA LEU A 54 -22.87 2.85 3.68
C LEU A 54 -21.76 1.81 3.69
N PHE A 55 -21.20 1.53 4.87
CA PHE A 55 -20.06 0.63 5.02
C PHE A 55 -20.33 -0.78 4.48
N LYS A 56 -21.57 -1.27 4.63
CA LYS A 56 -22.03 -2.55 4.04
C LYS A 56 -22.00 -2.63 2.51
N ASN A 57 -21.90 -1.49 1.82
CA ASN A 57 -21.82 -1.40 0.36
C ASN A 57 -20.39 -1.11 -0.12
N TYR A 58 -19.41 -1.06 0.79
CA TYR A 58 -18.01 -0.85 0.44
C TYR A 58 -17.39 -2.13 -0.15
N ILE A 59 -16.08 -2.08 -0.44
CA ILE A 59 -15.35 -3.16 -1.13
C ILE A 59 -15.21 -4.46 -0.30
N TYR A 60 -15.55 -4.42 1.00
CA TYR A 60 -15.42 -5.56 1.90
C TYR A 60 -16.64 -6.49 1.85
N SER A 61 -16.41 -7.75 2.19
CA SER A 61 -17.49 -8.73 2.33
C SER A 61 -18.44 -8.38 3.48
N ALA A 62 -19.69 -8.84 3.37
CA ALA A 62 -20.69 -8.64 4.42
C ALA A 62 -20.27 -9.24 5.78
N GLU A 63 -19.44 -10.30 5.77
CA GLU A 63 -18.91 -10.91 7.00
C GLU A 63 -17.88 -9.99 7.68
N THR A 64 -16.96 -9.39 6.91
CA THR A 64 -16.01 -8.38 7.40
C THR A 64 -16.75 -7.19 7.99
N VAL A 65 -17.73 -6.63 7.26
CA VAL A 65 -18.51 -5.47 7.70
C VAL A 65 -19.23 -5.77 9.02
N LYS A 66 -19.93 -6.90 9.13
CA LYS A 66 -20.61 -7.31 10.37
C LYS A 66 -19.63 -7.44 11.54
N THR A 67 -18.50 -8.10 11.33
CA THR A 67 -17.47 -8.29 12.36
C THR A 67 -16.95 -6.96 12.90
N VAL A 68 -16.75 -5.98 12.04
CA VAL A 68 -16.32 -4.63 12.43
C VAL A 68 -17.42 -3.90 13.18
N CYS A 69 -18.66 -3.91 12.66
CA CYS A 69 -19.81 -3.30 13.33
C CYS A 69 -20.04 -3.87 14.73
N ASP A 70 -20.00 -5.20 14.87
CA ASP A 70 -20.18 -5.89 16.15
C ASP A 70 -19.09 -5.53 17.16
N LYS A 71 -17.83 -5.39 16.72
CA LYS A 71 -16.72 -5.03 17.62
C LYS A 71 -16.86 -3.61 18.18
N TYR A 72 -17.30 -2.66 17.35
CA TYR A 72 -17.30 -1.24 17.69
C TYR A 72 -18.69 -0.69 18.03
N ASP A 73 -19.70 -1.56 18.17
CA ASP A 73 -21.10 -1.20 18.46
C ASP A 73 -21.67 -0.19 17.43
N LEU A 74 -21.42 -0.46 16.15
CA LEU A 74 -21.87 0.38 15.04
C LEU A 74 -23.12 -0.22 14.38
N ASP A 75 -24.04 0.64 13.94
CA ASP A 75 -25.23 0.19 13.22
C ASP A 75 -24.87 -0.22 11.78
N TYR A 76 -24.91 -1.54 11.51
CA TYR A 76 -24.63 -2.15 10.21
C TYR A 76 -25.44 -1.53 9.06
N ASP A 77 -26.66 -1.08 9.32
CA ASP A 77 -27.56 -0.60 8.28
C ASP A 77 -27.39 0.87 7.94
N THR A 78 -26.79 1.66 8.83
CA THR A 78 -26.71 3.12 8.68
C THR A 78 -25.28 3.68 8.70
N VAL A 79 -24.30 2.97 9.27
CA VAL A 79 -22.93 3.51 9.40
C VAL A 79 -22.26 3.71 8.04
N THR A 80 -21.61 4.85 7.86
CA THR A 80 -20.88 5.17 6.63
C THR A 80 -19.41 4.78 6.70
N VAL A 81 -18.76 4.66 5.54
CA VAL A 81 -17.31 4.40 5.43
C VAL A 81 -16.50 5.47 6.18
N ASP A 82 -16.87 6.75 6.02
CA ASP A 82 -16.19 7.86 6.68
C ASP A 82 -16.31 7.77 8.21
N GLU A 83 -17.48 7.39 8.75
CA GLU A 83 -17.67 7.19 10.20
C GLU A 83 -16.82 6.05 10.75
N VAL A 84 -16.64 4.98 9.97
CA VAL A 84 -15.76 3.86 10.34
C VAL A 84 -14.30 4.29 10.29
N PHE A 85 -13.85 4.92 9.21
CA PHE A 85 -12.43 5.23 8.99
C PHE A 85 -11.95 6.56 9.58
N ALA A 86 -12.83 7.34 10.20
CA ALA A 86 -12.43 8.52 10.98
C ALA A 86 -11.47 8.19 12.13
N ASP A 87 -11.50 6.94 12.62
CA ASP A 87 -10.60 6.42 13.63
C ASP A 87 -9.60 5.43 13.00
N ARG A 88 -8.31 5.62 13.29
CA ARG A 88 -7.23 4.80 12.71
C ARG A 88 -7.28 3.34 13.20
N ASP A 89 -7.64 3.09 14.45
CA ASP A 89 -7.75 1.73 14.99
C ASP A 89 -8.88 0.97 14.29
N ARG A 90 -9.99 1.63 13.97
CA ARG A 90 -11.08 1.03 13.18
C ARG A 90 -10.65 0.70 11.76
N LEU A 91 -9.91 1.59 11.10
CA LEU A 91 -9.35 1.32 9.77
C LEU A 91 -8.40 0.12 9.81
N ASP A 92 -7.43 0.12 10.72
CA ASP A 92 -6.43 -0.94 10.85
C ASP A 92 -7.11 -2.29 11.22
N TYR A 93 -8.11 -2.28 12.10
CA TYR A 93 -8.88 -3.47 12.42
C TYR A 93 -9.69 -3.97 11.21
N THR A 94 -10.30 -3.08 10.46
CA THR A 94 -11.08 -3.44 9.26
C THR A 94 -10.20 -4.14 8.23
N SER A 95 -9.01 -3.59 7.95
CA SER A 95 -8.02 -4.20 7.05
C SER A 95 -7.59 -5.59 7.53
N ALA A 96 -7.27 -5.73 8.82
CA ALA A 96 -6.86 -7.01 9.40
C ALA A 96 -7.97 -8.08 9.39
N VAL A 97 -9.24 -7.68 9.61
CA VAL A 97 -10.39 -8.59 9.48
C VAL A 97 -10.56 -9.04 8.04
N ALA A 98 -10.49 -8.12 7.08
CA ALA A 98 -10.59 -8.45 5.66
C ALA A 98 -9.47 -9.41 5.23
N LEU A 99 -8.22 -9.16 5.66
CA LEU A 99 -7.10 -10.08 5.44
C LEU A 99 -7.40 -11.47 5.97
N LYS A 100 -7.94 -11.58 7.19
CA LYS A 100 -8.23 -12.87 7.81
C LYS A 100 -9.37 -13.62 7.13
N LEU A 101 -10.48 -12.95 6.85
CA LEU A 101 -11.70 -13.59 6.37
C LEU A 101 -11.69 -13.82 4.85
N GLU A 102 -11.25 -12.82 4.09
CA GLU A 102 -11.35 -12.82 2.62
C GLU A 102 -10.08 -13.41 2.00
N ASN A 103 -8.93 -13.09 2.58
CA ASN A 103 -7.62 -13.55 2.11
C ASN A 103 -7.06 -14.72 2.94
N GLY A 104 -7.79 -15.22 3.93
CA GLY A 104 -7.28 -16.18 4.93
C GLY A 104 -6.67 -17.47 4.37
N LYS A 105 -7.08 -17.90 3.17
CA LYS A 105 -6.56 -19.12 2.52
C LYS A 105 -5.25 -18.91 1.76
N LYS A 106 -4.87 -17.65 1.50
CA LYS A 106 -3.65 -17.27 0.78
C LYS A 106 -2.42 -17.58 1.62
N SER A 107 -1.32 -17.89 0.93
CA SER A 107 -0.02 -18.15 1.55
C SER A 107 0.58 -16.88 2.14
N LEU A 108 1.51 -17.05 3.08
CA LEU A 108 2.22 -15.92 3.67
C LEU A 108 3.25 -15.31 2.71
N LEU A 109 4.13 -16.15 2.17
CA LEU A 109 5.25 -15.74 1.31
C LEU A 109 5.00 -16.10 -0.15
N SER A 110 5.58 -15.33 -1.05
CA SER A 110 5.59 -15.59 -2.49
C SER A 110 6.72 -16.54 -2.88
N ASP A 111 6.41 -17.52 -3.74
CA ASP A 111 7.39 -18.44 -4.32
C ASP A 111 8.12 -17.84 -5.55
N GLY A 112 7.83 -16.58 -5.93
CA GLY A 112 8.45 -15.87 -7.07
C GLY A 112 7.90 -14.46 -7.34
N GLU A 113 8.21 -13.87 -8.49
CA GLU A 113 7.63 -12.60 -8.94
C GLU A 113 6.18 -12.83 -9.45
N SER A 114 5.21 -12.89 -8.54
CA SER A 114 3.79 -12.76 -8.90
C SER A 114 3.39 -11.29 -8.78
N THR A 115 2.67 -10.78 -9.78
CA THR A 115 2.12 -9.41 -9.79
C THR A 115 0.68 -9.36 -9.25
N ASN A 116 0.09 -10.49 -8.90
CA ASN A 116 -1.22 -10.56 -8.28
C ASN A 116 -1.04 -10.58 -6.75
N ILE A 117 -1.95 -9.94 -6.00
CA ILE A 117 -1.99 -9.99 -4.54
C ILE A 117 -2.41 -11.40 -4.09
N ASP A 118 -1.51 -12.35 -4.24
CA ASP A 118 -1.73 -13.78 -4.00
C ASP A 118 -1.22 -14.22 -2.63
N THR A 119 -0.41 -13.39 -1.98
CA THR A 119 0.24 -13.68 -0.69
C THR A 119 0.21 -12.46 0.23
N LEU A 120 0.48 -12.69 1.52
CA LEU A 120 0.63 -11.60 2.48
C LEU A 120 1.83 -10.70 2.14
N GLU A 121 2.93 -11.28 1.67
CA GLU A 121 4.12 -10.56 1.24
C GLU A 121 3.80 -9.53 0.14
N ILE A 122 3.12 -9.96 -0.93
CA ILE A 122 2.75 -9.05 -2.02
C ILE A 122 1.75 -8.01 -1.53
N TYR A 123 0.79 -8.38 -0.68
CA TYR A 123 -0.14 -7.42 -0.07
C TYR A 123 0.61 -6.31 0.68
N LEU A 124 1.53 -6.66 1.58
CA LEU A 124 2.28 -5.67 2.36
C LEU A 124 3.14 -4.79 1.45
N ASN A 125 3.81 -5.40 0.46
CA ASN A 125 4.68 -4.65 -0.44
C ASN A 125 3.89 -3.64 -1.28
N GLU A 126 2.72 -4.02 -1.80
CA GLU A 126 1.86 -3.14 -2.61
C GLU A 126 1.17 -2.05 -1.77
N VAL A 127 0.61 -2.41 -0.61
CA VAL A 127 -0.15 -1.47 0.23
C VAL A 127 0.76 -0.43 0.87
N TYR A 128 1.96 -0.82 1.28
CA TYR A 128 2.93 0.07 1.92
C TYR A 128 4.06 0.50 0.97
N ALA A 129 3.97 0.14 -0.31
CA ALA A 129 4.88 0.54 -1.40
C ALA A 129 6.37 0.41 -1.04
N PHE A 130 6.76 -0.77 -0.60
CA PHE A 130 8.14 -1.14 -0.25
C PHE A 130 8.39 -2.64 -0.50
N ASP A 131 9.65 -3.08 -0.55
CA ASP A 131 10.01 -4.48 -0.85
C ASP A 131 10.47 -5.29 0.39
N GLY A 132 10.01 -4.92 1.59
CA GLY A 132 10.46 -5.52 2.86
C GLY A 132 9.44 -6.43 3.55
N GLY A 133 8.29 -6.71 2.94
CA GLY A 133 7.22 -7.50 3.56
C GLY A 133 7.63 -8.90 3.99
N ARG A 134 8.59 -9.53 3.27
CA ARG A 134 9.11 -10.87 3.61
C ARG A 134 9.74 -10.92 4.99
N GLU A 135 10.66 -10.01 5.29
CA GLU A 135 11.40 -9.99 6.56
C GLU A 135 10.43 -9.83 7.74
N ILE A 136 9.45 -8.91 7.60
CA ILE A 136 8.41 -8.68 8.62
C ILE A 136 7.57 -9.94 8.86
N ILE A 137 7.17 -10.64 7.79
CA ILE A 137 6.37 -11.86 7.90
C ILE A 137 7.18 -12.99 8.54
N GLU A 138 8.45 -13.15 8.18
CA GLU A 138 9.33 -14.17 8.75
C GLU A 138 9.56 -13.95 10.25
N GLU A 139 9.82 -12.71 10.67
CA GLU A 139 9.90 -12.33 12.08
C GLU A 139 8.59 -12.64 12.85
N ALA A 140 7.44 -12.30 12.25
CA ALA A 140 6.15 -12.60 12.83
C ALA A 140 5.88 -14.12 12.92
N CYS A 141 6.27 -14.89 11.91
CA CYS A 141 6.19 -16.34 11.91
C CYS A 141 6.99 -16.94 13.07
N GLU A 142 8.23 -16.47 13.29
CA GLU A 142 9.05 -16.91 14.40
C GLU A 142 8.44 -16.54 15.77
N LYS A 143 7.97 -15.30 15.90
CA LYS A 143 7.33 -14.77 17.11
C LYS A 143 6.07 -15.55 17.49
N TYR A 144 5.22 -15.87 16.51
CA TYR A 144 3.91 -16.48 16.73
C TYR A 144 3.87 -17.99 16.48
N LYS A 145 5.01 -18.61 16.14
CA LYS A 145 5.12 -20.04 15.84
C LYS A 145 4.21 -20.48 14.70
N VAL A 146 4.11 -19.64 13.67
CA VAL A 146 3.45 -19.93 12.39
C VAL A 146 4.52 -20.39 11.39
N SER A 147 4.20 -21.35 10.53
CA SER A 147 5.14 -21.81 9.49
C SER A 147 5.24 -20.78 8.37
N ALA A 148 6.40 -20.17 8.14
CA ALA A 148 6.58 -19.24 7.01
C ALA A 148 6.34 -19.93 5.64
N LYS A 149 6.78 -21.18 5.50
CA LYS A 149 6.68 -21.95 4.25
C LYS A 149 5.27 -22.45 3.94
N ASN A 150 4.56 -22.95 4.94
CA ASN A 150 3.27 -23.62 4.75
C ASN A 150 2.09 -22.86 5.35
N GLY A 151 2.36 -21.75 6.05
CA GLY A 151 1.38 -20.97 6.75
C GLY A 151 0.48 -20.19 5.80
N LYS A 152 -0.66 -19.81 6.35
CA LYS A 152 -1.69 -19.03 5.68
C LYS A 152 -2.01 -17.80 6.49
N ILE A 153 -2.59 -16.79 5.85
CA ILE A 153 -3.00 -15.56 6.53
C ILE A 153 -3.95 -15.85 7.70
N SER A 154 -4.82 -16.85 7.55
CA SER A 154 -5.76 -17.26 8.60
C SER A 154 -5.10 -17.86 9.86
N ASP A 155 -3.83 -18.29 9.78
CA ASP A 155 -3.09 -18.80 10.94
C ASP A 155 -2.74 -17.68 11.94
N PHE A 156 -2.72 -16.42 11.49
CA PHE A 156 -2.60 -15.26 12.38
C PHE A 156 -3.97 -14.80 12.89
N THR A 157 -4.03 -14.42 14.17
CA THR A 157 -5.17 -13.70 14.74
C THR A 157 -5.28 -12.29 14.15
N VAL A 158 -6.46 -11.66 14.24
CA VAL A 158 -6.65 -10.28 13.76
C VAL A 158 -5.65 -9.31 14.43
N LYS A 159 -5.43 -9.46 15.75
CA LYS A 159 -4.44 -8.64 16.47
C LYS A 159 -3.02 -8.82 15.92
N GLN A 160 -2.63 -10.05 15.59
CA GLN A 160 -1.30 -10.32 15.03
C GLN A 160 -1.15 -9.74 13.62
N LEU A 161 -2.21 -9.78 12.80
CA LEU A 161 -2.23 -9.14 11.48
C LEU A 161 -2.09 -7.61 11.60
N MET A 162 -2.80 -6.98 12.55
CA MET A 162 -2.63 -5.56 12.83
C MET A 162 -1.19 -5.22 13.26
N GLU A 163 -0.53 -6.08 14.06
CA GLU A 163 0.87 -5.88 14.44
C GLU A 163 1.82 -5.98 13.24
N ILE A 164 1.57 -6.92 12.31
CA ILE A 164 2.34 -7.07 11.05
C ILE A 164 2.15 -5.85 10.15
N GLU A 165 0.91 -5.43 9.93
CA GLU A 165 0.55 -4.25 9.13
C GLU A 165 1.17 -2.97 9.70
N LYS A 166 1.15 -2.81 11.03
CA LYS A 166 1.81 -1.70 11.71
C LYS A 166 3.32 -1.69 11.49
N GLN A 167 3.98 -2.83 11.61
CA GLN A 167 5.43 -2.92 11.34
C GLN A 167 5.76 -2.58 9.88
N ALA A 168 4.94 -3.02 8.93
CA ALA A 168 5.11 -2.67 7.51
C ALA A 168 4.94 -1.16 7.30
N TYR A 169 3.94 -0.54 7.93
CA TYR A 169 3.74 0.91 7.89
C TYR A 169 4.93 1.69 8.48
N GLU A 170 5.45 1.27 9.63
CA GLU A 170 6.59 1.93 10.31
C GLU A 170 7.91 1.75 9.55
N THR A 171 8.03 0.71 8.73
CA THR A 171 9.23 0.40 7.93
C THR A 171 9.18 1.03 6.54
N SER A 172 7.99 1.36 6.04
CA SER A 172 7.81 1.97 4.73
C SER A 172 8.54 3.32 4.62
N PRO A 173 9.27 3.57 3.52
CA PRO A 173 10.06 4.80 3.35
C PRO A 173 9.20 6.05 3.04
N HIS A 174 7.87 5.92 2.99
CA HIS A 174 6.98 7.06 2.73
C HIS A 174 6.95 8.04 3.91
N PRO A 175 6.91 9.36 3.65
CA PRO A 175 6.83 10.35 4.71
C PRO A 175 5.55 10.15 5.55
N HIS A 176 5.74 10.08 6.87
CA HIS A 176 4.70 9.94 7.88
C HIS A 176 3.87 11.22 8.05
#